data_AF-B8J6P1-F1
#
_entry.id   AF-B8J6P1-F1
#
_cell.length_a   1.000
_cell.length_b   1.000
_cell.length_c   1.000
_cell.angle_alpha   90.00
_cell.angle_beta   90.00
_cell.angle_gamma   90.00
#
_symmetry.space_group_name_H-M   'P 1'
#
loop_
_entity.id
_entity.type
_entity.pdbx_description
1 polymer ?
#
loop_
_entity_poly.entity_id
_entity_poly.type
_entity_poly.pdbx_seq_one_letter_code
_entity_poly.pdbx_strand_id
1 'polypeptide(L)'
;MSETVLEGLLFDGRSAAATPVRIAIAGGVLTVTTPEGAHLSEQGLSLLTVTEAFATAPRQIRLPGGAVIEVADGTALTAALAAAGRRPDLVDRLEARWRAALAAVVACVGVIVAAYVYGLPAAAGWIARALPASAERRLGDGVLELLDGHLLRPTALSEEEQRAAQARVDEAARLGAPAVTYRLVFRSAGFGPSMNAFALPGGTVVLLDGLVRGTASDDRLVAIVGHELGHVARRHSVQALLKSAGVGAAASLLWGDFSGQAAAIPATLAMFDYSRDAEREADEDAVRFLRAAGRSALPMVEALCLLQCVEREASLGAMPRLLSTHPKVAERIQHVRELGRVDPSYRCPGPPPAGSPGSRDGDDGEDEPGTCGTPGAPRTSID
;
A
#
# COMPACT_ATOMS: atom_id res chain seq x y z
N MET A 1 -6.28 62.72 18.16
CA MET A 1 -6.21 61.24 18.20
C MET A 1 -7.41 60.80 19.00
N SER A 2 -8.34 60.05 18.40
CA SER A 2 -9.58 59.67 19.10
C SER A 2 -9.26 58.61 20.15
N GLU A 3 -9.46 58.96 21.41
CA GLU A 3 -9.38 58.04 22.54
C GLU A 3 -10.64 57.15 22.52
N THR A 4 -10.46 55.85 22.27
CA THR A 4 -11.57 54.90 22.34
C THR A 4 -11.67 54.37 23.76
N VAL A 5 -12.75 54.74 24.45
CA VAL A 5 -13.06 54.27 25.81
C VAL A 5 -14.06 53.12 25.71
N LEU A 6 -13.73 51.99 26.32
CA LEU A 6 -14.53 50.77 26.35
C LEU A 6 -14.88 50.42 27.81
N GLU A 7 -16.07 49.87 28.02
CA GLU A 7 -16.46 49.34 29.33
C GLU A 7 -16.07 47.87 29.44
N GLY A 8 -15.60 47.47 30.62
CA GLY A 8 -15.23 46.08 30.91
C GLY A 8 -15.37 45.73 32.39
N LEU A 9 -15.17 44.45 32.69
CA LEU A 9 -15.15 43.91 34.05
C LEU A 9 -13.74 43.44 34.39
N LEU A 10 -13.13 44.02 35.42
CA LEU A 10 -11.84 43.62 35.94
C LEU A 10 -12.01 42.53 37.02
N PHE A 11 -11.28 41.44 36.83
CA PHE A 11 -11.07 40.37 37.79
C PHE A 11 -9.61 40.42 38.25
N ASP A 12 -9.38 40.54 39.55
CA ASP A 12 -8.05 40.75 40.15
C ASP A 12 -7.18 39.48 40.21
N GLY A 13 -7.72 38.32 39.82
CA GLY A 13 -7.06 37.01 39.87
C GLY A 13 -6.88 36.45 41.28
N ARG A 14 -7.40 37.13 42.31
CA ARG A 14 -7.35 36.75 43.73
C ARG A 14 -8.73 36.45 44.30
N SER A 15 -9.77 37.06 43.73
CA SER A 15 -11.17 36.88 44.07
C SER A 15 -12.02 36.74 42.81
N ALA A 16 -13.21 36.13 42.93
CA ALA A 16 -14.17 36.04 41.83
C ALA A 16 -15.02 37.33 41.66
N ALA A 17 -14.67 38.41 42.35
CA ALA A 17 -15.40 39.66 42.30
C ALA A 17 -15.10 40.42 41.01
N ALA A 18 -16.14 40.75 40.26
CA ALA A 18 -16.03 41.55 39.05
C ALA A 18 -16.16 43.04 39.40
N THR A 19 -15.16 43.85 39.05
CA THR A 19 -15.18 45.31 39.25
C THR A 19 -15.41 46.01 37.91
N PRO A 20 -16.45 46.82 37.74
CA PRO A 20 -16.64 47.61 36.53
C PRO A 20 -15.46 48.58 36.32
N VAL A 21 -14.91 48.60 35.10
CA VAL A 21 -13.79 49.46 34.72
C VAL A 21 -14.01 50.08 33.34
N ARG A 22 -13.38 51.23 33.11
CA ARG A 22 -13.23 51.83 31.79
C ARG A 22 -11.81 51.65 31.30
N ILE A 23 -11.70 51.25 30.04
CA ILE A 23 -10.46 50.93 29.35
C ILE A 23 -10.26 51.96 28.24
N ALA A 24 -9.14 52.68 28.29
CA ALA A 24 -8.72 53.56 27.20
C ALA A 24 -7.47 52.99 26.54
N ILE A 25 -7.43 52.98 25.20
CA ILE A 25 -6.27 52.57 24.43
C ILE A 25 -5.78 53.78 23.63
N ALA A 26 -4.61 54.31 24.00
CA ALA A 26 -3.99 55.44 23.32
C ALA A 26 -2.46 55.31 23.34
N GLY A 27 -1.79 55.74 22.25
CA GLY A 27 -0.32 55.84 22.24
C GLY A 27 0.45 54.53 22.46
N GLY A 28 -0.16 53.36 22.24
CA GLY A 28 0.47 52.06 22.50
C GLY A 28 0.36 51.58 23.94
N VAL A 29 -0.49 52.22 24.75
CA VAL A 29 -0.71 51.93 26.17
C VAL A 29 -2.19 51.67 26.43
N LEU A 30 -2.48 50.74 27.33
CA LEU A 30 -3.79 50.43 27.88
C LEU A 30 -3.90 51.05 29.27
N THR A 31 -4.85 51.96 29.45
CA THR A 31 -5.16 52.60 30.73
C THR A 31 -6.48 52.07 31.27
N VAL A 32 -6.49 51.63 32.53
CA VAL A 32 -7.65 51.08 33.23
C VAL A 32 -8.04 52.04 34.34
N THR A 33 -9.28 52.50 34.31
CA THR A 33 -9.85 53.46 35.27
C THR A 33 -11.15 52.95 35.87
N THR A 34 -11.51 53.39 37.07
CA THR A 34 -12.85 53.13 37.62
C THR A 34 -13.91 54.00 36.91
N PRO A 35 -15.21 53.70 37.05
CA PRO A 35 -16.29 54.56 36.54
C PRO A 35 -16.24 55.98 37.11
N GLU A 36 -15.69 56.16 38.31
CA GLU A 36 -15.47 57.45 38.99
C GLU A 36 -14.17 58.16 38.54
N GLY A 37 -13.38 57.54 37.65
CA GLY A 37 -12.16 58.14 37.08
C GLY A 37 -10.88 57.88 37.87
N ALA A 38 -10.89 56.98 38.87
CA ALA A 38 -9.68 56.62 39.59
C ALA A 38 -8.79 55.71 38.72
N HIS A 39 -7.50 56.04 38.61
CA HIS A 39 -6.55 55.27 37.82
C HIS A 39 -6.16 53.96 38.53
N LEU A 40 -6.39 52.83 37.89
CA LEU A 40 -6.11 51.49 38.46
C LEU A 40 -4.83 50.87 37.92
N SER A 41 -4.58 50.95 36.61
CA SER A 41 -3.42 50.30 35.98
C SER A 41 -3.13 50.91 34.61
N GLU A 42 -1.85 50.95 34.26
CA GLU A 42 -1.36 51.39 32.95
C GLU A 42 -0.34 50.36 32.45
N GLN A 43 -0.56 49.81 31.26
CA GLN A 43 0.27 48.74 30.71
C GLN A 43 0.55 48.96 29.22
N GLY A 44 1.80 48.76 28.80
CA GLY A 44 2.15 48.77 27.38
C GLY A 44 1.44 47.64 26.63
N LEU A 45 0.93 47.92 25.43
CA LEU A 45 0.18 46.94 24.65
C LEU A 45 0.98 45.66 24.36
N SER A 46 2.31 45.71 24.30
CA SER A 46 3.18 44.54 24.09
C SER A 46 3.18 43.54 25.26
N LEU A 47 2.80 43.97 26.46
CA LEU A 47 2.78 43.14 27.67
C LEU A 47 1.42 42.45 27.89
N LEU A 48 0.45 42.71 27.02
CA LEU A 48 -0.91 42.20 27.13
C LEU A 48 -1.10 40.92 26.31
N THR A 49 -1.77 39.93 26.89
CA THR A 49 -2.30 38.77 26.15
C THR A 49 -3.80 38.94 25.97
N VAL A 50 -4.27 39.07 24.74
CA VAL A 50 -5.70 39.23 24.43
C VAL A 50 -6.22 37.92 23.84
N THR A 51 -7.23 37.31 24.45
CA THR A 51 -7.82 36.04 23.99
C THR A 51 -8.58 36.20 22.69
N GLU A 52 -8.58 35.21 21.79
CA GLU A 52 -9.20 35.24 20.45
C GLU A 52 -10.61 35.85 20.39
N ALA A 53 -10.95 36.46 19.26
CA ALA A 53 -12.24 37.10 19.05
C ALA A 53 -13.29 36.05 18.61
N PHE A 54 -14.13 35.60 19.54
CA PHE A 54 -15.30 34.79 19.24
C PHE A 54 -16.54 35.67 19.01
N ALA A 55 -17.44 35.27 18.10
CA ALA A 55 -18.58 36.09 17.69
C ALA A 55 -19.61 36.37 18.81
N THR A 56 -19.62 35.57 19.88
CA THR A 56 -20.66 35.61 20.93
C THR A 56 -20.10 35.62 22.36
N ALA A 57 -18.78 35.63 22.54
CA ALA A 57 -18.14 35.60 23.85
C ALA A 57 -17.41 36.91 24.15
N PRO A 58 -17.42 37.39 25.41
CA PRO A 58 -16.63 38.55 25.80
C PRO A 58 -15.14 38.26 25.60
N ARG A 59 -14.41 39.25 25.10
CA ARG A 59 -12.95 39.13 24.93
C ARG A 59 -12.25 39.40 26.25
N GLN A 60 -11.18 38.67 26.53
CA GLN A 60 -10.41 38.81 27.75
C GLN A 60 -9.04 39.43 27.46
N ILE A 61 -8.66 40.43 28.25
CA ILE A 61 -7.33 41.03 28.25
C ILE A 61 -6.65 40.59 29.54
N ARG A 62 -5.57 39.81 29.44
CA ARG A 62 -4.75 39.42 30.59
C ARG A 62 -3.65 40.45 30.82
N LEU A 63 -3.62 40.99 32.03
CA LEU A 63 -2.62 41.94 32.50
C LEU A 63 -1.42 41.20 33.14
N PRO A 64 -0.21 41.82 33.14
CA PRO A 64 0.90 41.34 33.95
C PRO A 64 0.49 41.27 35.43
N GLY A 65 0.68 40.11 36.06
CA GLY A 65 0.25 39.87 37.44
C GLY A 65 -1.04 39.06 37.60
N GLY A 66 -1.64 38.59 36.50
CA GLY A 66 -2.72 37.59 36.53
C GLY A 66 -4.14 38.15 36.58
N ALA A 67 -4.30 39.47 36.60
CA ALA A 67 -5.60 40.11 36.48
C ALA A 67 -6.14 40.01 35.04
N VAL A 68 -7.45 39.89 34.91
CA VAL A 68 -8.14 39.69 33.63
C VAL A 68 -9.23 40.74 33.48
N ILE A 69 -9.30 41.40 32.33
CA ILE A 69 -10.39 42.31 31.99
C ILE A 69 -11.25 41.69 30.90
N GLU A 70 -12.54 41.54 31.18
CA GLU A 70 -13.52 41.08 30.20
C GLU A 70 -14.21 42.28 29.54
N VAL A 71 -14.22 42.30 28.20
CA VAL A 71 -14.85 43.33 27.38
C VAL A 71 -15.97 42.69 26.58
N ALA A 72 -17.19 43.15 26.80
CA ALA A 72 -18.38 42.62 26.13
C ALA A 72 -18.38 42.91 24.63
N ASP A 73 -17.95 44.11 24.25
CA ASP A 73 -17.83 44.50 22.83
C ASP A 73 -16.44 44.14 22.26
N GLY A 74 -16.32 42.89 21.82
CA GLY A 74 -15.11 42.39 21.17
C GLY A 74 -14.77 43.09 19.85
N THR A 75 -15.75 43.69 19.16
CA THR A 75 -15.54 44.38 17.88
C THR A 75 -14.91 45.75 18.10
N ALA A 76 -15.42 46.52 19.06
CA ALA A 76 -14.87 47.81 19.44
C ALA A 76 -13.46 47.67 20.05
N LEU A 77 -13.21 46.62 20.85
CA LEU A 77 -11.87 46.29 21.33
C LEU A 77 -10.88 45.98 20.20
N THR A 78 -11.31 45.21 19.20
CA THR A 78 -10.46 44.86 18.06
C THR A 78 -10.12 46.09 17.21
N ALA A 79 -11.09 46.99 17.00
CA ALA A 79 -10.86 48.26 16.31
C ALA A 79 -9.90 49.18 17.08
N ALA A 80 -10.05 49.28 18.41
CA ALA A 80 -9.16 50.07 19.26
C ALA A 80 -7.72 49.52 19.28
N LEU A 81 -7.55 48.20 19.36
CA LEU A 81 -6.23 47.55 19.29
C LEU A 81 -5.56 47.74 17.91
N ALA A 82 -6.33 47.64 16.83
CA ALA A 82 -5.84 47.87 15.47
C ALA A 82 -5.43 49.34 15.24
N ALA A 83 -6.23 50.30 15.73
CA ALA A 83 -5.92 51.72 15.68
C ALA A 83 -4.66 52.07 16.48
N ALA A 84 -4.38 51.33 17.56
CA ALA A 84 -3.17 51.45 18.36
C ALA A 84 -1.95 50.68 17.79
N GLY A 85 -2.06 50.14 16.57
CA GLY A 85 -0.95 49.52 15.83
C GLY A 85 -0.72 48.04 16.11
N ARG A 86 -1.58 47.38 16.89
CA ARG A 86 -1.48 45.93 17.11
C ARG A 86 -2.09 45.19 15.92
N ARG A 87 -1.26 44.41 15.22
CA ARG A 87 -1.70 43.58 14.08
C ARG A 87 -2.08 42.18 14.59
N PRO A 88 -3.17 41.58 14.09
CA PRO A 88 -3.54 40.21 14.44
C PRO A 88 -2.46 39.23 13.94
N ASP A 89 -2.28 38.12 14.65
CA ASP A 89 -1.28 37.12 14.29
C ASP A 89 -1.64 36.43 12.97
N LEU A 90 -0.65 35.79 12.34
CA LEU A 90 -0.84 35.14 11.05
C LEU A 90 -1.88 34.02 11.14
N VAL A 91 -1.92 33.33 12.28
CA VAL A 91 -2.90 32.28 12.61
C VAL A 91 -4.30 32.87 12.73
N ASP A 92 -4.50 33.94 13.51
CA ASP A 92 -5.80 34.63 13.65
C ASP A 92 -6.40 35.05 12.30
N ARG A 93 -5.56 35.53 11.38
CA ARG A 93 -6.01 35.94 10.03
C ARG A 93 -6.40 34.77 9.14
N LEU A 94 -5.76 33.60 9.35
CA LEU A 94 -6.10 32.37 8.63
C LEU A 94 -7.35 31.73 9.21
N GLU A 95 -7.51 31.71 10.54
CA GLU A 95 -8.69 31.17 11.23
C GLU A 95 -9.97 31.96 10.92
N ALA A 96 -9.88 33.29 10.83
CA ALA A 96 -11.00 34.14 10.42
C ALA A 96 -11.48 33.88 8.97
N ARG A 97 -10.72 33.12 8.17
CA ARG A 97 -11.05 32.80 6.78
C ARG A 97 -11.33 31.31 6.66
N TRP A 98 -12.60 30.92 6.63
CA TRP A 98 -13.03 29.52 6.43
C TRP A 98 -12.38 28.84 5.21
N ARG A 99 -12.05 29.61 4.16
CA ARG A 99 -11.32 29.11 2.97
C ARG A 99 -9.89 28.69 3.29
N ALA A 100 -9.20 29.41 4.17
CA ALA A 100 -7.85 29.07 4.60
C ALA A 100 -7.87 27.84 5.52
N ALA A 101 -8.86 27.73 6.41
CA ALA A 101 -9.09 26.52 7.19
C ALA A 101 -9.36 25.30 6.29
N LEU A 102 -10.24 25.43 5.28
CA LEU A 102 -10.49 24.37 4.30
C LEU A 102 -9.22 24.01 3.51
N ALA A 103 -8.45 24.99 3.05
CA ALA A 103 -7.19 24.74 2.35
C ALA A 103 -6.17 23.99 3.23
N ALA A 104 -6.08 24.34 4.53
CA ALA A 104 -5.24 23.64 5.48
C ALA A 104 -5.70 22.18 5.69
N VAL A 105 -7.01 21.94 5.80
CA VAL A 105 -7.56 20.57 5.88
C VAL A 105 -7.21 19.77 4.62
N VAL A 106 -7.43 20.34 3.43
CA VAL A 106 -7.08 19.69 2.16
C VAL A 106 -5.58 19.41 2.08
N ALA A 107 -4.73 20.34 2.50
CA ALA A 107 -3.28 20.15 2.56
C ALA A 107 -2.89 19.03 3.53
N CYS A 108 -3.48 18.99 4.74
CA CYS A 108 -3.25 17.92 5.71
C CYS A 108 -3.67 16.56 5.16
N VAL A 109 -4.85 16.47 4.53
CA VAL A 109 -5.30 15.25 3.86
C VAL A 109 -4.33 14.86 2.75
N GLY A 110 -3.87 15.81 1.94
CA GLY A 110 -2.88 15.60 0.89
C GLY A 110 -1.55 15.04 1.43
N VAL A 111 -1.07 15.56 2.56
CA VAL A 111 0.14 15.07 3.24
C VAL A 111 -0.06 13.65 3.76
N ILE A 112 -1.21 13.36 4.39
CA ILE A 112 -1.53 12.01 4.89
C ILE A 112 -1.60 11.02 3.73
N VAL A 113 -2.28 11.39 2.64
CA VAL A 113 -2.38 10.56 1.43
C VAL A 113 -0.99 10.35 0.82
N ALA A 114 -0.16 11.39 0.71
CA ALA A 114 1.19 11.26 0.19
C ALA A 114 2.08 10.38 1.09
N ALA A 115 2.00 10.52 2.41
CA ALA A 115 2.72 9.68 3.36
C ALA A 115 2.28 8.20 3.24
N TYR A 116 1.00 7.94 3.05
CA TYR A 116 0.47 6.59 2.86
C TYR A 116 0.85 5.99 1.49
N VAL A 117 0.72 6.77 0.41
CA VAL A 117 0.94 6.30 -0.97
C VAL A 117 2.43 6.18 -1.30
N TYR A 118 3.28 7.09 -0.82
CA TYR A 118 4.71 7.13 -1.16
C TYR A 118 5.61 6.80 0.02
N GLY A 119 5.31 7.35 1.21
CA GLY A 119 6.16 7.17 2.39
C GLY A 119 6.17 5.72 2.87
N LEU A 120 5.00 5.08 2.96
CA LEU A 120 4.87 3.73 3.47
C LEU A 120 5.51 2.67 2.55
N PRO A 121 5.35 2.68 1.21
CA PRO A 121 6.10 1.81 0.32
C PRO A 121 7.61 2.03 0.36
N ALA A 122 8.06 3.29 0.41
CA ALA A 122 9.50 3.60 0.51
C ALA A 122 10.11 3.05 1.82
N ALA A 123 9.41 3.22 2.93
CA ALA A 123 9.81 2.67 4.23
C ALA A 123 9.81 1.13 4.19
N ALA A 124 8.76 0.50 3.65
CA ALA A 124 8.68 -0.96 3.53
C ALA A 124 9.85 -1.52 2.69
N GLY A 125 10.17 -0.91 1.54
CA GLY A 125 11.31 -1.30 0.71
C GLY A 125 12.67 -1.06 1.37
N TRP A 126 12.80 -0.06 2.24
CA TRP A 126 14.02 0.13 3.05
C TRP A 126 14.15 -0.94 4.14
N ILE A 127 13.10 -1.19 4.91
CA ILE A 127 13.07 -2.22 5.96
C ILE A 127 13.31 -3.61 5.35
N ALA A 128 12.66 -3.93 4.24
CA ALA A 128 12.80 -5.22 3.57
C ALA A 128 14.25 -5.47 3.14
N ARG A 129 15.00 -4.46 2.69
CA ARG A 129 16.43 -4.58 2.34
C ARG A 129 17.35 -4.64 3.56
N ALA A 130 16.97 -3.98 4.66
CA ALA A 130 17.72 -4.01 5.92
C ALA A 130 17.52 -5.33 6.70
N LEU A 131 16.45 -6.07 6.40
CA LEU A 131 16.13 -7.32 7.09
C LEU A 131 17.18 -8.41 6.84
N PRO A 132 17.80 -9.01 7.89
CA PRO A 132 18.75 -10.10 7.72
C PRO A 132 18.11 -11.34 7.10
N ALA A 133 18.85 -12.04 6.24
CA ALA A 133 18.36 -13.24 5.55
C ALA A 133 17.88 -14.35 6.52
N SER A 134 18.44 -14.43 7.72
CA SER A 134 17.99 -15.38 8.76
C SER A 134 16.61 -15.05 9.32
N ALA A 135 16.30 -13.76 9.50
CA ALA A 135 14.98 -13.33 9.97
C ALA A 135 13.93 -13.54 8.88
N GLU A 136 14.29 -13.23 7.63
CA GLU A 136 13.43 -13.46 6.47
C GLU A 136 13.09 -14.93 6.27
N ARG A 137 14.06 -15.84 6.42
CA ARG A 137 13.83 -17.30 6.36
C ARG A 137 12.89 -17.79 7.46
N ARG A 138 13.06 -17.34 8.70
CA ARG A 138 12.15 -17.70 9.81
C ARG A 138 10.71 -17.28 9.52
N LEU A 139 10.55 -16.10 8.94
CA LEU A 139 9.23 -15.63 8.53
C LEU A 139 8.64 -16.49 7.42
N GLY A 140 9.44 -16.85 6.42
CA GLY A 140 9.03 -17.79 5.37
C GLY A 140 8.62 -19.15 5.89
N ASP A 141 9.39 -19.73 6.82
CA ASP A 141 9.09 -21.02 7.44
C ASP A 141 7.79 -20.96 8.26
N GLY A 142 7.56 -19.89 9.03
CA GLY A 142 6.31 -19.69 9.78
C GLY A 142 5.08 -19.49 8.88
N VAL A 143 5.25 -18.76 7.77
CA VAL A 143 4.19 -18.64 6.75
C VAL A 143 3.88 -19.99 6.12
N LEU A 144 4.89 -20.79 5.76
CA LEU A 144 4.68 -22.12 5.20
C LEU A 144 3.94 -23.04 6.18
N GLU A 145 4.30 -23.01 7.47
CA GLU A 145 3.62 -23.79 8.51
C GLU A 145 2.15 -23.37 8.67
N LEU A 146 1.85 -22.07 8.65
CA LEU A 146 0.48 -21.56 8.70
C LEU A 146 -0.34 -22.03 7.48
N LEU A 147 0.26 -21.99 6.29
CA LEU A 147 -0.36 -22.46 5.05
C LEU A 147 -0.58 -23.98 5.05
N ASP A 148 0.40 -24.77 5.49
CA ASP A 148 0.29 -26.23 5.63
C ASP A 148 -0.79 -26.63 6.66
N GLY A 149 -1.01 -25.81 7.70
CA GLY A 149 -2.06 -26.03 8.69
C GLY A 149 -3.49 -25.76 8.20
N HIS A 150 -3.68 -24.92 7.16
CA HIS A 150 -5.01 -24.41 6.81
C HIS A 150 -5.40 -24.54 5.32
N LEU A 151 -4.43 -24.43 4.40
CA LEU A 151 -4.70 -24.23 2.96
C LEU A 151 -4.00 -25.24 2.06
N LEU A 152 -2.82 -25.73 2.46
CA LEU A 152 -1.99 -26.66 1.69
C LEU A 152 -2.08 -28.07 2.26
N ARG A 153 -1.76 -29.05 1.41
CA ARG A 153 -1.63 -30.46 1.77
C ARG A 153 -0.29 -31.00 1.26
N PRO A 154 0.18 -32.15 1.78
CA PRO A 154 1.31 -32.85 1.21
C PRO A 154 1.14 -33.06 -0.29
N THR A 155 2.24 -32.95 -1.04
CA THR A 155 2.25 -33.16 -2.49
C THR A 155 1.82 -34.58 -2.85
N ALA A 156 1.04 -34.70 -3.93
CA ALA A 156 0.70 -35.97 -4.56
C ALA A 156 1.62 -36.32 -5.74
N LEU A 157 2.67 -35.52 -5.99
CA LEU A 157 3.67 -35.80 -7.02
C LEU A 157 4.59 -36.93 -6.58
N SER A 158 4.91 -37.82 -7.51
CA SER A 158 5.99 -38.78 -7.37
C SER A 158 7.33 -38.08 -7.16
N GLU A 159 8.28 -38.76 -6.52
CA GLU A 159 9.62 -38.19 -6.36
C GLU A 159 10.32 -37.93 -7.71
N GLU A 160 9.97 -38.69 -8.74
CA GLU A 160 10.49 -38.49 -10.09
C GLU A 160 9.99 -37.18 -10.70
N GLU A 161 8.68 -36.89 -10.60
CA GLU A 161 8.10 -35.61 -11.03
C GLU A 161 8.77 -34.43 -10.29
N GLN A 162 8.96 -34.55 -8.97
CA GLN A 162 9.62 -33.51 -8.16
C GLN A 162 11.08 -33.29 -8.57
N ARG A 163 11.85 -34.38 -8.75
CA ARG A 163 13.25 -34.30 -9.20
C ARG A 163 13.37 -33.70 -10.59
N ALA A 164 12.50 -34.08 -11.52
CA ALA A 164 12.49 -33.54 -12.88
C ALA A 164 12.20 -32.03 -12.89
N ALA A 165 11.18 -31.59 -12.15
CA ALA A 165 10.85 -30.18 -12.00
C ALA A 165 12.01 -29.38 -11.37
N GLN A 166 12.58 -29.89 -10.28
CA GLN A 166 13.73 -29.27 -9.60
C GLN A 166 14.93 -29.14 -10.54
N ALA A 167 15.33 -30.22 -11.22
CA ALA A 167 16.49 -30.21 -12.10
C ALA A 167 16.34 -29.21 -13.26
N ARG A 168 15.14 -29.10 -13.84
CA ARG A 168 14.85 -28.16 -14.92
C ARG A 168 14.94 -26.70 -14.45
N VAL A 169 14.40 -26.40 -13.27
CA VAL A 169 14.51 -25.07 -12.66
C VAL A 169 15.96 -24.74 -12.32
N ASP A 170 16.69 -25.68 -11.70
CA ASP A 170 18.08 -25.48 -11.28
C ASP A 170 19.01 -25.25 -12.47
N GLU A 171 18.78 -25.95 -13.58
CA GLU A 171 19.50 -25.69 -14.82
C GLU A 171 19.32 -24.25 -15.30
N ALA A 172 18.09 -23.76 -15.38
CA ALA A 172 17.81 -22.40 -15.81
C ALA A 172 18.30 -21.36 -14.80
N ALA A 173 18.12 -21.60 -13.50
CA ALA A 173 18.48 -20.65 -12.46
C ALA A 173 19.98 -20.47 -12.27
N ARG A 174 20.79 -21.51 -12.51
CA ARG A 174 22.25 -21.39 -12.55
C ARG A 174 22.74 -20.34 -13.54
N LEU A 175 22.03 -20.16 -14.65
CA LEU A 175 22.38 -19.21 -15.71
C LEU A 175 21.63 -17.88 -15.55
N GLY A 176 20.32 -17.95 -15.25
CA GLY A 176 19.41 -16.83 -15.27
C GLY A 176 19.31 -16.03 -13.97
N ALA A 177 19.60 -16.64 -12.82
CA ALA A 177 19.52 -16.01 -11.50
C ALA A 177 20.58 -16.53 -10.50
N PRO A 178 21.88 -16.53 -10.85
CA PRO A 178 22.93 -17.14 -10.01
C PRO A 178 23.09 -16.48 -8.62
N ALA A 179 22.61 -15.24 -8.46
CA ALA A 179 22.67 -14.51 -7.19
C ALA A 179 21.45 -14.76 -6.28
N VAL A 180 20.39 -15.41 -6.78
CA VAL A 180 19.16 -15.63 -6.02
C VAL A 180 19.22 -16.99 -5.33
N THR A 181 19.16 -16.98 -4.00
CA THR A 181 19.02 -18.22 -3.22
C THR A 181 17.56 -18.58 -3.10
N TYR A 182 17.20 -19.81 -3.47
CA TYR A 182 15.83 -20.30 -3.37
C TYR A 182 15.76 -21.76 -2.92
N ARG A 183 14.57 -22.18 -2.48
CA ARG A 183 14.21 -23.57 -2.15
C ARG A 183 12.84 -23.86 -2.74
N LEU A 184 12.75 -24.84 -3.65
CA LEU A 184 11.44 -25.28 -4.13
C LEU A 184 10.79 -26.20 -3.10
N VAL A 185 9.49 -26.05 -2.94
CA VAL A 185 8.66 -26.89 -2.06
C VAL A 185 7.40 -27.27 -2.83
N PHE A 186 7.12 -28.58 -2.90
CA PHE A 186 5.95 -29.10 -3.62
C PHE A 186 4.78 -29.31 -2.66
N ARG A 187 3.58 -28.86 -3.06
CA ARG A 187 2.35 -28.96 -2.25
C ARG A 187 1.12 -29.21 -3.11
N SER A 188 0.10 -29.83 -2.52
CA SER A 188 -1.21 -29.91 -3.13
C SER A 188 -2.13 -28.82 -2.56
N ALA A 189 -3.01 -28.26 -3.38
CA ALA A 189 -4.01 -27.31 -2.88
C ALA A 189 -5.15 -28.06 -2.17
N GLY A 190 -5.61 -27.51 -1.03
CA GLY A 190 -6.70 -28.09 -0.24
C GLY A 190 -8.06 -28.13 -0.94
N PHE A 191 -8.22 -27.39 -2.05
CA PHE A 191 -9.50 -27.06 -2.68
C PHE A 191 -9.56 -27.38 -4.19
N GLY A 192 -8.70 -28.29 -4.67
CA GLY A 192 -8.73 -28.80 -6.06
C GLY A 192 -7.38 -28.65 -6.79
N PRO A 193 -7.26 -29.16 -8.03
CA PRO A 193 -6.06 -28.99 -8.83
C PRO A 193 -5.85 -27.50 -9.14
N SER A 194 -4.85 -26.90 -8.49
CA SER A 194 -4.50 -25.50 -8.65
C SER A 194 -3.24 -25.37 -9.53
N MET A 195 -3.37 -24.59 -10.61
CA MET A 195 -2.27 -24.19 -11.48
C MET A 195 -1.60 -22.92 -10.91
N ASN A 196 -0.94 -23.03 -9.76
CA ASN A 196 -0.31 -21.86 -9.13
C ASN A 196 1.07 -22.18 -8.54
N ALA A 197 1.86 -21.12 -8.37
CA ALA A 197 3.09 -21.06 -7.59
C ALA A 197 3.14 -19.74 -6.82
N PHE A 198 3.91 -19.68 -5.75
CA PHE A 198 4.13 -18.42 -5.03
C PHE A 198 5.43 -18.44 -4.23
N ALA A 199 6.12 -17.29 -4.24
CA ALA A 199 7.30 -17.04 -3.44
C ALA A 199 6.97 -16.58 -2.00
N LEU A 200 7.50 -17.31 -1.02
CA LEU A 200 7.54 -16.91 0.37
C LEU A 200 8.83 -16.12 0.69
N PRO A 201 8.82 -15.30 1.74
CA PRO A 201 10.02 -14.65 2.27
C PRO A 201 11.15 -15.63 2.52
N GLY A 202 12.38 -15.18 2.31
CA GLY A 202 13.57 -16.00 2.52
C GLY A 202 13.84 -17.02 1.39
N GLY A 203 13.10 -16.93 0.28
CA GLY A 203 13.40 -17.64 -0.96
C GLY A 203 12.73 -19.01 -1.11
N THR A 204 11.74 -19.35 -0.28
CA THR A 204 10.98 -20.58 -0.50
C THR A 204 9.95 -20.34 -1.61
N VAL A 205 10.01 -21.11 -2.69
CA VAL A 205 9.02 -21.04 -3.77
C VAL A 205 8.15 -22.29 -3.68
N VAL A 206 6.86 -22.11 -3.44
CA VAL A 206 5.90 -23.20 -3.37
C VAL A 206 5.35 -23.47 -4.76
N LEU A 207 5.47 -24.71 -5.23
CA LEU A 207 4.91 -25.18 -6.50
C LEU A 207 3.74 -26.11 -6.22
N LEU A 208 2.57 -25.81 -6.80
CA LEU A 208 1.42 -26.67 -6.63
C LEU A 208 1.43 -27.84 -7.63
N ASP A 209 0.94 -29.00 -7.19
CA ASP A 209 0.95 -30.22 -7.99
C ASP A 209 0.29 -30.04 -9.37
N GLY A 210 -0.80 -29.26 -9.42
CA GLY A 210 -1.50 -28.95 -10.66
C GLY A 210 -0.58 -28.24 -11.64
N LEU A 211 0.11 -27.18 -11.19
CA LEU A 211 1.09 -26.46 -11.99
C LEU A 211 2.17 -27.39 -12.55
N VAL A 212 2.77 -28.22 -11.68
CA VAL A 212 3.83 -29.14 -12.11
C VAL A 212 3.29 -30.09 -13.18
N ARG A 213 2.17 -30.75 -12.95
CA ARG A 213 1.61 -31.68 -13.97
C ARG A 213 1.20 -31.01 -15.28
N GLY A 214 0.72 -29.76 -15.21
CA GLY A 214 0.31 -29.01 -16.39
C GLY A 214 1.46 -28.34 -17.17
N THR A 215 2.66 -28.25 -16.59
CA THR A 215 3.81 -27.53 -17.19
C THR A 215 5.13 -28.27 -17.16
N ALA A 216 5.21 -29.47 -16.56
CA ALA A 216 6.44 -30.21 -16.31
C ALA A 216 7.27 -30.49 -17.57
N SER A 217 6.63 -30.58 -18.74
CA SER A 217 7.27 -30.92 -20.01
C SER A 217 7.78 -29.72 -20.80
N ASP A 218 7.56 -28.48 -20.36
CA ASP A 218 7.85 -27.28 -21.16
C ASP A 218 8.53 -26.16 -20.38
N ASP A 219 9.02 -25.15 -21.08
CA ASP A 219 9.68 -23.96 -20.56
C ASP A 219 8.73 -23.04 -19.78
N ARG A 220 7.43 -23.33 -19.76
CA ARG A 220 6.44 -22.62 -18.95
C ARG A 220 6.72 -22.74 -17.45
N LEU A 221 7.13 -23.91 -16.97
CA LEU A 221 7.53 -24.08 -15.57
C LEU A 221 8.70 -23.15 -15.23
N VAL A 222 9.70 -23.10 -16.11
CA VAL A 222 10.89 -22.25 -15.95
C VAL A 222 10.51 -20.77 -16.00
N ALA A 223 9.60 -20.38 -16.89
CA ALA A 223 9.10 -19.01 -16.98
C ALA A 223 8.35 -18.57 -15.72
N ILE A 224 7.45 -19.41 -15.20
CA ILE A 224 6.67 -19.14 -13.98
C ILE A 224 7.60 -19.06 -12.77
N VAL A 225 8.54 -19.99 -12.64
CA VAL A 225 9.53 -19.92 -11.55
C VAL A 225 10.46 -18.72 -11.71
N GLY A 226 10.85 -18.36 -12.92
CA GLY A 226 11.61 -17.13 -13.18
C GLY A 226 10.91 -15.88 -12.67
N HIS A 227 9.59 -15.80 -12.81
CA HIS A 227 8.75 -14.75 -12.25
C HIS A 227 8.74 -14.78 -10.71
N GLU A 228 8.54 -15.96 -10.10
CA GLU A 228 8.63 -16.11 -8.63
C GLU A 228 10.02 -15.73 -8.08
N LEU A 229 11.10 -16.07 -8.79
CA LEU A 229 12.45 -15.67 -8.42
C LEU A 229 12.66 -14.15 -8.53
N GLY A 230 11.94 -13.46 -9.42
CA GLY A 230 11.87 -12.00 -9.46
C GLY A 230 11.28 -11.43 -8.16
N HIS A 231 10.17 -12.00 -7.67
CA HIS A 231 9.60 -11.64 -6.36
C HIS A 231 10.57 -11.89 -5.21
N VAL A 232 11.30 -13.01 -5.24
CA VAL A 232 12.34 -13.33 -4.23
C VAL A 232 13.47 -12.30 -4.29
N ALA A 233 14.02 -12.03 -5.48
CA ALA A 233 15.14 -11.11 -5.67
C ALA A 233 14.81 -9.69 -5.15
N ARG A 234 13.57 -9.26 -5.32
CA ARG A 234 13.08 -7.93 -4.91
C ARG A 234 12.42 -7.91 -3.53
N ARG A 235 12.29 -9.07 -2.87
CA ARG A 235 11.64 -9.22 -1.56
C ARG A 235 10.20 -8.68 -1.54
N HIS A 236 9.45 -8.87 -2.62
CA HIS A 236 8.11 -8.31 -2.77
C HIS A 236 7.13 -8.81 -1.68
N SER A 237 7.23 -10.08 -1.28
CA SER A 237 6.38 -10.64 -0.22
C SER A 237 6.61 -9.95 1.14
N VAL A 238 7.86 -9.64 1.49
CA VAL A 238 8.19 -8.87 2.71
C VAL A 238 7.66 -7.45 2.63
N GLN A 239 7.82 -6.80 1.47
CA GLN A 239 7.29 -5.44 1.26
C GLN A 239 5.76 -5.41 1.36
N ALA A 240 5.09 -6.39 0.76
CA ALA A 240 3.63 -6.55 0.83
C ALA A 240 3.17 -6.79 2.26
N LEU A 241 3.86 -7.66 3.02
CA LEU A 241 3.57 -7.89 4.44
C LEU A 241 3.70 -6.63 5.27
N LEU A 242 4.81 -5.90 5.13
CA LEU A 242 5.05 -4.67 5.88
C LEU A 242 4.00 -3.60 5.55
N LYS A 243 3.50 -3.59 4.31
CA LYS A 243 2.45 -2.69 3.87
C LYS A 243 1.07 -3.06 4.42
N SER A 244 0.74 -4.35 4.46
CA SER A 244 -0.58 -4.84 4.85
C SER A 244 -0.75 -4.94 6.37
N ALA A 245 0.26 -5.44 7.07
CA ALA A 245 0.24 -5.67 8.52
C ALA A 245 0.79 -4.47 9.32
N GLY A 246 1.54 -3.58 8.67
CA GLY A 246 2.32 -2.55 9.36
C GLY A 246 3.52 -3.14 10.10
N VAL A 247 4.49 -2.28 10.45
CA VAL A 247 5.78 -2.71 11.04
C VAL A 247 5.59 -3.47 12.36
N GLY A 248 4.63 -3.05 13.20
CA GLY A 248 4.38 -3.65 14.51
C GLY A 248 3.80 -5.07 14.45
N ALA A 249 2.85 -5.34 13.56
CA ALA A 249 2.30 -6.70 13.42
C ALA A 249 3.25 -7.60 12.61
N ALA A 250 3.94 -7.06 11.59
CA ALA A 250 4.99 -7.80 10.88
C ALA A 250 6.14 -8.20 11.82
N ALA A 251 6.49 -7.34 12.78
CA ALA A 251 7.38 -7.65 13.89
C ALA A 251 6.86 -8.86 14.69
N SER A 252 5.65 -8.83 15.22
CA SER A 252 5.09 -9.97 15.98
C SER A 252 5.17 -11.30 15.21
N LEU A 253 4.89 -11.28 13.90
CA LEU A 253 5.03 -12.45 13.03
C LEU A 253 6.49 -12.93 12.91
N LEU A 254 7.46 -12.00 12.81
CA LEU A 254 8.90 -12.33 12.80
C LEU A 254 9.37 -13.03 14.08
N TRP A 255 8.80 -12.65 15.23
CA TRP A 255 9.15 -13.24 16.53
C TRP A 255 8.35 -14.52 16.87
N GLY A 256 7.51 -15.00 15.95
CA GLY A 256 6.79 -16.25 16.10
C GLY A 256 5.56 -16.15 16.99
N ASP A 257 5.07 -14.95 17.28
CA ASP A 257 3.82 -14.75 17.99
C ASP A 257 2.63 -14.90 17.03
N PHE A 258 2.36 -16.15 16.66
CA PHE A 258 1.18 -16.58 15.90
C PHE A 258 0.02 -16.97 16.82
N SER A 259 -0.01 -16.48 18.07
CA SER A 259 -0.96 -16.92 19.12
C SER A 259 -2.44 -16.77 18.73
N GLY A 260 -2.76 -15.97 17.71
CA GLY A 260 -4.04 -16.00 16.99
C GLY A 260 -3.86 -16.49 15.55
N GLN A 261 -3.57 -17.78 15.33
CA GLN A 261 -3.28 -18.33 13.99
C GLN A 261 -4.32 -17.94 12.93
N ALA A 262 -5.61 -17.90 13.29
CA ALA A 262 -6.67 -17.45 12.40
C ALA A 262 -6.58 -15.94 12.03
N ALA A 263 -6.13 -15.09 12.95
CA ALA A 263 -5.96 -13.64 12.72
C ALA A 263 -4.73 -13.31 11.87
N ALA A 264 -3.74 -14.22 11.78
CA ALA A 264 -2.56 -14.06 10.93
C ALA A 264 -2.83 -14.42 9.46
N ILE A 265 -3.90 -15.17 9.16
CA ILE A 265 -4.24 -15.61 7.79
C ILE A 265 -4.44 -14.42 6.86
N PRO A 266 -5.28 -13.41 7.16
CA PRO A 266 -5.48 -12.27 6.25
C PRO A 266 -4.18 -11.52 5.93
N ALA A 267 -3.32 -11.31 6.93
CA ALA A 267 -2.02 -10.67 6.74
C ALA A 267 -1.09 -11.51 5.85
N THR A 268 -1.10 -12.84 6.05
CA THR A 268 -0.35 -13.80 5.23
C THR A 268 -0.83 -13.83 3.79
N LEU A 269 -2.14 -13.82 3.57
CA LEU A 269 -2.72 -13.79 2.22
C LEU A 269 -2.41 -12.49 1.49
N ALA A 270 -2.36 -11.37 2.21
CA ALA A 270 -1.98 -10.08 1.65
C ALA A 270 -0.52 -10.04 1.16
N MET A 271 0.33 -10.98 1.57
CA MET A 271 1.72 -11.10 1.06
C MET A 271 1.78 -11.57 -0.39
N PHE A 272 0.70 -12.20 -0.85
CA PHE A 272 0.54 -12.66 -2.23
C PHE A 272 -0.28 -11.70 -3.09
N ASP A 273 -0.71 -10.55 -2.55
CA ASP A 273 -1.39 -9.49 -3.30
C ASP A 273 -0.37 -8.42 -3.70
N TYR A 274 0.30 -8.65 -4.83
CA TYR A 274 1.36 -7.78 -5.30
C TYR A 274 0.83 -6.54 -6.03
N SER A 275 1.59 -5.44 -5.92
CA SER A 275 1.27 -4.21 -6.66
C SER A 275 1.50 -4.39 -8.16
N ARG A 276 0.91 -3.50 -8.97
CA ARG A 276 1.13 -3.50 -10.44
C ARG A 276 2.60 -3.37 -10.80
N ASP A 277 3.33 -2.58 -10.03
CA ASP A 277 4.76 -2.34 -10.26
C ASP A 277 5.57 -3.58 -9.85
N ALA A 278 5.21 -4.25 -8.76
CA ALA A 278 5.85 -5.50 -8.34
C ALA A 278 5.68 -6.62 -9.38
N GLU A 279 4.49 -6.75 -9.97
CA GLU A 279 4.23 -7.67 -11.08
C GLU A 279 5.07 -7.36 -12.32
N ARG A 280 5.13 -6.09 -12.71
CA ARG A 280 5.93 -5.64 -13.85
C ARG A 280 7.41 -5.91 -13.63
N GLU A 281 7.92 -5.60 -12.45
CA GLU A 281 9.31 -5.81 -12.08
C GLU A 281 9.66 -7.31 -12.07
N ALA A 282 8.77 -8.17 -11.57
CA ALA A 282 8.94 -9.62 -11.61
C ALA A 282 8.87 -10.17 -13.05
N ASP A 283 7.99 -9.62 -13.90
CA ASP A 283 7.93 -9.97 -15.32
C ASP A 283 9.22 -9.58 -16.08
N GLU A 284 9.75 -8.39 -15.80
CA GLU A 284 11.01 -7.92 -16.36
C GLU A 284 12.18 -8.82 -15.93
N ASP A 285 12.22 -9.19 -14.65
CA ASP A 285 13.23 -10.09 -14.10
C ASP A 285 13.11 -11.49 -14.72
N ALA A 286 11.90 -12.01 -14.90
CA ALA A 286 11.64 -13.30 -15.54
C ALA A 286 12.10 -13.34 -17.01
N VAL A 287 11.83 -12.29 -17.79
CA VAL A 287 12.30 -12.21 -19.17
C VAL A 287 13.83 -12.12 -19.23
N ARG A 288 14.47 -11.38 -18.32
CA ARG A 288 15.94 -11.35 -18.21
C ARG A 288 16.50 -12.71 -17.83
N PHE A 289 15.88 -13.37 -16.86
CA PHE A 289 16.22 -14.72 -16.42
C PHE A 289 16.15 -15.74 -17.57
N LEU A 290 15.04 -15.76 -18.32
CA LEU A 290 14.86 -16.67 -19.46
C LEU A 290 15.91 -16.43 -20.53
N ARG A 291 16.17 -15.16 -20.87
CA ARG A 291 17.19 -14.79 -21.86
C ARG A 291 18.59 -15.20 -21.43
N ALA A 292 18.95 -14.96 -20.18
CA ALA A 292 20.25 -15.36 -19.63
C ALA A 292 20.38 -16.90 -19.58
N ALA A 293 19.28 -17.62 -19.41
CA ALA A 293 19.23 -19.08 -19.54
C ALA A 293 19.17 -19.59 -21.00
N GLY A 294 19.25 -18.72 -22.00
CA GLY A 294 19.18 -19.10 -23.42
C GLY A 294 17.79 -19.56 -23.89
N ARG A 295 16.73 -19.19 -23.18
CA ARG A 295 15.35 -19.63 -23.42
C ARG A 295 14.48 -18.51 -23.99
N SER A 296 13.45 -18.90 -24.73
CA SER A 296 12.44 -17.98 -25.28
C SER A 296 11.58 -17.36 -24.17
N ALA A 297 11.08 -16.14 -24.39
CA ALA A 297 10.07 -15.52 -23.54
C ALA A 297 8.63 -15.95 -23.90
N LEU A 298 8.42 -16.67 -25.00
CA LEU A 298 7.10 -17.16 -25.42
C LEU A 298 6.39 -17.99 -24.32
N PRO A 299 7.04 -18.94 -23.63
CA PRO A 299 6.40 -19.73 -22.57
C PRO A 299 5.86 -18.89 -21.41
N MET A 300 6.44 -17.71 -21.17
CA MET A 300 5.90 -16.75 -20.20
C MET A 300 4.59 -16.14 -20.67
N VAL A 301 4.51 -15.75 -21.95
CA VAL A 301 3.26 -15.27 -22.55
C VAL A 301 2.20 -16.37 -22.52
N GLU A 302 2.57 -17.62 -22.81
CA GLU A 302 1.67 -18.77 -22.75
C GLU A 302 1.13 -19.02 -21.34
N ALA A 303 1.99 -18.93 -20.31
CA ALA A 303 1.58 -19.03 -18.91
C ALA A 303 0.59 -17.92 -18.52
N LEU A 304 0.84 -16.67 -18.94
CA LEU A 304 -0.09 -15.56 -18.74
C LEU A 304 -1.40 -15.78 -19.48
N CYS A 305 -1.38 -16.25 -20.73
CA CYS A 305 -2.62 -16.58 -21.45
C CYS A 305 -3.44 -17.66 -20.72
N LEU A 306 -2.78 -18.69 -20.17
CA LEU A 306 -3.43 -19.73 -19.37
C LEU A 306 -4.05 -19.14 -18.10
N LEU A 307 -3.34 -18.27 -17.38
CA LEU A 307 -3.87 -17.57 -16.21
C LEU A 307 -5.11 -16.73 -16.59
N GLN A 308 -5.07 -16.02 -17.71
CA GLN A 308 -6.22 -15.25 -18.22
C GLN A 308 -7.44 -16.15 -18.52
N CYS A 309 -7.22 -17.36 -19.06
CA CYS A 309 -8.28 -18.35 -19.25
C CYS A 309 -8.89 -18.75 -17.90
N VAL A 310 -8.06 -19.16 -16.95
CA VAL A 310 -8.49 -19.64 -15.62
C VAL A 310 -9.25 -18.56 -14.87
N GLU A 311 -8.80 -17.30 -14.90
CA GLU A 311 -9.51 -16.18 -14.26
C GLU A 311 -10.89 -15.93 -14.84
N ARG A 312 -11.06 -16.10 -16.17
CA ARG A 312 -12.35 -15.92 -16.84
C ARG A 312 -13.32 -17.06 -16.51
N GLU A 313 -12.85 -18.30 -16.49
CA GLU A 313 -13.66 -19.45 -16.07
C GLU A 313 -14.02 -19.38 -14.58
N ALA A 314 -13.06 -18.97 -13.73
CA ALA A 314 -13.28 -18.72 -12.32
C ALA A 314 -14.25 -17.55 -12.07
N SER A 315 -14.41 -16.60 -12.99
CA SER A 315 -15.42 -15.54 -12.85
C SER A 315 -16.87 -16.06 -13.00
N LEU A 316 -17.05 -17.29 -13.48
CA LEU A 316 -18.34 -17.98 -13.62
C LEU A 316 -18.65 -18.93 -12.44
N GLY A 317 -17.74 -19.07 -11.46
CA GLY A 317 -17.93 -19.89 -10.25
C GLY A 317 -17.24 -19.29 -9.01
N ALA A 318 -17.65 -19.65 -7.80
CA ALA A 318 -17.08 -19.08 -6.58
C ALA A 318 -15.69 -19.67 -6.22
N MET A 319 -14.68 -19.49 -7.08
CA MET A 319 -13.31 -19.89 -6.77
C MET A 319 -12.65 -18.89 -5.79
N PRO A 320 -11.92 -19.35 -4.76
CA PRO A 320 -11.29 -18.45 -3.80
C PRO A 320 -10.28 -17.51 -4.48
N ARG A 321 -10.25 -16.23 -4.07
CA ARG A 321 -9.26 -15.20 -4.48
C ARG A 321 -7.80 -15.64 -4.31
N LEU A 322 -7.57 -16.69 -3.52
CA LEU A 322 -6.27 -17.32 -3.28
C LEU A 322 -5.60 -17.85 -4.57
N LEU A 323 -6.36 -18.01 -5.66
CA LEU A 323 -5.84 -18.43 -6.98
C LEU A 323 -5.45 -17.27 -7.90
N SER A 324 -5.86 -16.04 -7.60
CA SER A 324 -5.49 -14.82 -8.35
C SER A 324 -4.57 -13.97 -7.49
N THR A 325 -3.35 -14.47 -7.25
CA THR A 325 -2.29 -13.72 -6.57
C THR A 325 -1.68 -12.63 -7.47
N HIS A 326 -1.89 -12.74 -8.80
CA HIS A 326 -1.26 -11.86 -9.79
C HIS A 326 -2.28 -11.23 -10.76
N PRO A 327 -2.93 -10.11 -10.39
CA PRO A 327 -3.99 -9.50 -11.20
C PRO A 327 -3.46 -8.82 -12.49
N LYS A 328 -4.37 -8.52 -13.43
CA LYS A 328 -4.17 -7.68 -14.64
C LYS A 328 -3.31 -8.32 -15.74
N VAL A 329 -3.70 -9.53 -16.10
CA VAL A 329 -2.99 -10.38 -17.06
C VAL A 329 -2.87 -9.76 -18.47
N ALA A 330 -3.86 -8.98 -18.94
CA ALA A 330 -3.84 -8.41 -20.29
C ALA A 330 -2.70 -7.38 -20.52
N GLU A 331 -2.50 -6.45 -19.58
CA GLU A 331 -1.42 -5.45 -19.65
C GLU A 331 -0.04 -6.13 -19.59
N ARG A 332 0.09 -7.16 -18.74
CA ARG A 332 1.31 -7.95 -18.58
C ARG A 332 1.66 -8.74 -19.84
N ILE A 333 0.68 -9.37 -20.49
CA ILE A 333 0.90 -10.08 -21.77
C ILE A 333 1.52 -9.14 -22.81
N GLN A 334 0.97 -7.93 -22.95
CA GLN A 334 1.52 -6.96 -23.90
C GLN A 334 2.96 -6.57 -23.53
N HIS A 335 3.19 -6.26 -22.25
CA HIS A 335 4.51 -5.88 -21.76
C HIS A 335 5.56 -6.98 -21.98
N VAL A 336 5.25 -8.23 -21.66
CA VAL A 336 6.15 -9.38 -21.85
C VAL A 336 6.38 -9.66 -23.34
N ARG A 337 5.39 -9.48 -24.22
CA ARG A 337 5.58 -9.61 -25.68
C ARG A 337 6.60 -8.63 -26.20
N GLU A 338 6.43 -7.35 -25.85
CA GLU A 338 7.35 -6.28 -26.26
C GLU A 338 8.75 -6.50 -25.70
N LEU A 339 8.83 -6.73 -24.37
CA LEU A 339 10.11 -6.91 -23.70
C LEU A 339 10.82 -8.17 -24.19
N GLY A 340 10.10 -9.27 -24.33
CA GLY A 340 10.56 -10.61 -24.73
C GLY A 340 10.86 -10.74 -26.22
N ARG A 341 10.41 -9.81 -27.06
CA ARG A 341 10.42 -9.89 -28.53
C ARG A 341 9.69 -11.14 -29.03
N VAL A 342 8.56 -11.45 -28.40
CA VAL A 342 7.70 -12.57 -28.81
C VAL A 342 7.01 -12.20 -30.12
N ASP A 343 6.86 -13.18 -31.01
CA ASP A 343 6.20 -12.99 -32.30
C ASP A 343 4.80 -12.35 -32.12
N PRO A 344 4.54 -11.17 -32.72
CA PRO A 344 3.22 -10.54 -32.70
C PRO A 344 2.09 -11.38 -33.30
N SER A 345 2.41 -12.43 -34.07
CA SER A 345 1.44 -13.37 -34.63
C SER A 345 0.84 -14.30 -33.56
N TYR A 346 1.54 -14.56 -32.44
CA TYR A 346 1.05 -15.45 -31.39
C TYR A 346 -0.23 -14.89 -30.75
N ARG A 347 -1.29 -15.71 -30.70
CA ARG A 347 -2.58 -15.40 -30.09
C ARG A 347 -2.77 -16.26 -28.86
N CYS A 348 -3.26 -15.65 -27.77
CA CYS A 348 -3.67 -16.43 -26.61
C CYS A 348 -4.83 -17.35 -27.01
N PRO A 349 -4.86 -18.60 -26.52
CA PRO A 349 -6.02 -19.48 -26.59
C PRO A 349 -7.33 -18.76 -26.21
N GLY A 350 -8.38 -18.98 -26.98
CA GLY A 350 -9.72 -18.48 -26.67
C GLY A 350 -10.46 -19.42 -25.70
N PRO A 351 -11.48 -18.93 -24.96
CA PRO A 351 -12.39 -19.83 -24.26
C PRO A 351 -13.07 -20.77 -25.27
N PRO A 352 -13.39 -22.02 -24.90
CA PRO A 352 -14.15 -22.90 -25.78
C PRO A 352 -15.46 -22.22 -26.21
N PRO A 353 -15.90 -22.40 -27.46
CA PRO A 353 -17.13 -21.80 -27.96
C PRO A 353 -18.32 -22.23 -27.08
N ALA A 354 -19.21 -21.29 -26.79
CA ALA A 354 -20.38 -21.54 -25.95
C ALA A 354 -21.37 -22.46 -26.70
N GLY A 355 -21.28 -23.76 -26.42
CA GLY A 355 -22.26 -24.76 -26.84
C GLY A 355 -21.73 -25.80 -27.82
N SER A 356 -21.07 -26.84 -27.32
CA SER A 356 -20.98 -28.12 -28.04
C SER A 356 -20.86 -29.27 -27.03
N PRO A 357 -21.95 -29.98 -26.68
CA PRO A 357 -21.82 -31.28 -26.05
C PRO A 357 -21.38 -32.26 -27.15
N GLY A 358 -20.10 -32.63 -27.13
CA GLY A 358 -19.56 -33.81 -27.81
C GLY A 358 -19.84 -33.95 -29.30
N SER A 359 -18.90 -33.54 -30.14
CA SER A 359 -18.69 -34.19 -31.44
C SER A 359 -17.21 -34.23 -31.74
N ARG A 360 -16.64 -35.44 -31.66
CA ARG A 360 -15.48 -35.80 -32.48
C ARG A 360 -16.03 -35.94 -33.89
N ASP A 361 -15.68 -35.04 -34.79
CA ASP A 361 -15.50 -35.34 -36.21
C ASP A 361 -14.67 -34.23 -36.84
N GLY A 362 -13.82 -34.64 -37.78
CA GLY A 362 -12.71 -33.88 -38.31
C GLY A 362 -13.06 -32.91 -39.43
N ASP A 363 -11.98 -32.25 -39.86
CA ASP A 363 -11.83 -31.42 -41.06
C ASP A 363 -12.46 -30.02 -41.00
N ASP A 364 -11.61 -29.00 -40.83
CA ASP A 364 -11.30 -28.05 -41.91
C ASP A 364 -10.25 -27.05 -41.42
N GLY A 365 -9.28 -26.75 -42.28
CA GLY A 365 -8.16 -25.87 -41.98
C GLY A 365 -8.57 -24.41 -41.99
N GLU A 366 -8.51 -23.76 -40.83
CA GLU A 366 -8.33 -22.33 -40.61
C GLU A 366 -7.62 -22.15 -39.25
N ASP A 367 -6.72 -21.16 -39.12
CA ASP A 367 -5.90 -20.85 -37.94
C ASP A 367 -6.76 -20.42 -36.72
N GLU A 368 -7.54 -21.34 -36.15
CA GLU A 368 -8.30 -21.13 -34.91
C GLU A 368 -7.34 -21.22 -33.70
N PRO A 369 -7.29 -20.20 -32.82
CA PRO A 369 -6.52 -20.30 -31.59
C PRO A 369 -7.09 -21.43 -30.72
N GLY A 370 -6.23 -22.36 -30.28
CA GLY A 370 -6.63 -23.52 -29.48
C GLY A 370 -7.52 -23.16 -28.29
N THR A 371 -8.32 -24.12 -27.84
CA THR A 371 -9.23 -23.93 -26.70
C THR A 371 -8.46 -23.97 -25.37
N CYS A 372 -8.92 -23.20 -24.37
CA CYS A 372 -8.36 -23.24 -23.01
C CYS A 372 -8.34 -24.71 -22.51
N GLY A 373 -7.13 -25.29 -22.33
CA GLY A 373 -6.94 -26.65 -21.82
C GLY A 373 -6.19 -27.63 -22.73
N THR A 374 -5.95 -27.30 -24.00
CA THR A 374 -5.08 -28.10 -24.88
C THR A 374 -3.88 -27.27 -25.34
N PRO A 375 -2.64 -27.76 -25.17
CA PRO A 375 -1.51 -27.14 -25.83
C PRO A 375 -1.74 -27.24 -27.34
N GLY A 376 -1.71 -26.10 -28.04
CA GLY A 376 -1.65 -26.09 -29.49
C GLY A 376 -0.51 -27.00 -29.95
N ALA A 377 -0.78 -27.84 -30.94
CA ALA A 377 0.18 -28.83 -31.43
C ALA A 377 1.53 -28.16 -31.76
N PRO A 378 2.67 -28.85 -31.55
CA PRO A 378 3.98 -28.32 -31.87
C PRO A 378 4.02 -27.92 -33.35
N ARG A 379 4.35 -26.64 -33.61
CA ARG A 379 4.68 -26.19 -34.95
C ARG A 379 5.97 -26.91 -35.37
N THR A 380 5.84 -27.94 -36.21
CA THR A 380 6.96 -28.46 -36.97
C THR A 380 7.50 -27.31 -37.82
N SER A 381 8.71 -26.85 -37.50
CA SER A 381 9.48 -25.98 -38.39
C SER A 381 9.72 -26.73 -39.69
N ILE A 382 9.13 -26.23 -40.78
CA ILE A 382 9.56 -26.50 -42.15
C ILE A 382 9.96 -25.14 -42.72
N ASP A 383 11.23 -24.77 -42.50
CA ASP A 383 12.29 -24.62 -43.52
C ASP A 383 13.54 -23.97 -42.91
#